data_AF-A0A846NGF2-F1
#
_entry.id   AF-A0A846NGF2-F1
#
_cell.length_a   1.000
_cell.length_b   1.000
_cell.length_c   1.000
_cell.angle_alpha   90.00
_cell.angle_beta   90.00
_cell.angle_gamma   90.00
#
_symmetry.space_group_name_H-M   'P 1'
#
loop_
_entity.id
_entity.type
_entity.pdbx_description
1 polymer ?
#
loop_
_entity_poly.entity_id
_entity_poly.type
_entity_poly.pdbx_seq_one_letter_code
_entity_poly.pdbx_strand_id
1 'polypeptide(L)'
;MIKNIEMLLFILIVLILIAFYINTSKQPEAICIDCIPGHIGGGCTYTDDNGNIIQPNPCFPYDTNRTRYKCSDESRNVDACIEIYKPVCGNDARTYSNSCFACMNPNVAFYLEGDCSEVTEEKYCNVDADCSCGVHIRTGDCFYGNEKYVDESKQCPDFCTGIAGHLTIKCIDNECRQVQK
;
A
#
# COMPACT_ATOMS: atom_id res chain seq x y z
N MET A 1 50.73 -27.06 27.51
CA MET A 1 49.76 -26.14 28.12
C MET A 1 49.18 -25.10 27.14
N ILE A 2 49.91 -24.67 26.09
CA ILE A 2 49.46 -23.59 25.17
C ILE A 2 48.25 -24.00 24.28
N LYS A 3 48.12 -25.27 23.88
CA LYS A 3 47.02 -25.75 23.01
C LYS A 3 45.61 -25.63 23.63
N ASN A 4 45.50 -25.63 24.96
CA ASN A 4 44.20 -25.45 25.63
C ASN A 4 43.72 -24.01 25.65
N ILE A 5 44.64 -23.04 25.57
CA ILE A 5 44.32 -21.61 25.61
C ILE A 5 43.75 -21.18 24.25
N GLU A 6 44.37 -21.62 23.15
CA GLU A 6 43.86 -21.41 21.79
C GLU A 6 42.46 -21.99 21.58
N MET A 7 42.21 -23.19 22.10
CA MET A 7 40.89 -23.83 22.02
C MET A 7 39.83 -23.09 22.83
N LEU A 8 40.18 -22.59 24.03
CA LEU A 8 39.28 -21.77 24.83
C LEU A 8 38.94 -20.43 24.15
N LEU A 9 39.95 -19.82 23.51
CA LEU A 9 39.78 -18.57 22.77
C LEU A 9 38.87 -18.74 21.56
N PHE A 10 39.00 -19.86 20.84
CA PHE A 10 38.14 -20.18 19.71
C PHE A 10 36.68 -20.42 20.14
N ILE A 11 36.47 -21.15 21.24
CA ILE A 11 35.13 -21.36 21.81
C ILE A 11 34.51 -20.03 22.23
N LEU A 12 35.28 -19.14 22.87
CA LEU A 12 34.80 -17.83 23.27
C LEU A 12 34.41 -16.95 22.07
N ILE A 13 35.21 -16.95 20.99
CA ILE A 13 34.90 -16.22 19.75
C ILE A 13 33.63 -16.76 19.11
N VAL A 14 33.48 -18.08 19.03
CA VAL A 14 32.27 -18.71 18.46
C VAL A 14 31.03 -18.36 19.28
N LEU A 15 31.11 -18.38 20.62
CA LEU A 15 30.01 -17.98 21.50
C LEU A 15 29.66 -16.49 21.34
N ILE A 16 30.64 -15.61 21.15
CA ILE A 16 30.42 -14.18 20.89
C ILE A 16 29.73 -13.98 19.53
N LEU A 17 30.16 -14.69 18.49
CA LEU A 17 29.55 -14.61 17.16
C LEU A 17 28.12 -15.17 17.15
N ILE A 18 27.87 -16.28 17.86
CA ILE A 18 26.51 -16.84 18.04
C ILE A 18 25.63 -15.85 18.81
N ALA A 19 26.13 -15.24 19.89
CA ALA A 19 25.38 -14.23 20.63
C ALA A 19 25.06 -13.01 19.77
N PHE A 20 26.00 -12.56 18.92
CA PHE A 20 25.79 -11.45 17.98
C PHE A 20 24.75 -11.81 16.92
N TYR A 21 24.80 -13.01 16.36
CA TYR A 21 23.85 -13.52 15.36
C TYR A 21 22.42 -13.68 15.91
N ILE A 22 22.28 -14.21 17.13
CA ILE A 22 20.97 -14.34 17.79
C ILE A 22 20.36 -12.96 18.08
N ASN A 23 21.18 -11.96 18.40
CA ASN A 23 20.71 -10.61 18.68
C ASN A 23 20.16 -9.89 17.44
N THR A 24 20.60 -10.25 16.23
CA THR A 24 20.14 -9.64 14.97
C THR A 24 18.86 -10.24 14.39
N SER A 25 18.29 -11.30 14.99
CA SER A 25 17.11 -12.01 14.43
C SER A 25 15.77 -11.61 15.05
N LYS A 26 15.73 -10.75 16.07
CA LYS A 26 14.47 -10.28 16.65
C LYS A 26 13.88 -9.15 15.81
N GLN A 27 13.05 -9.51 14.85
CA GLN A 27 12.10 -8.57 14.25
C GLN A 27 11.00 -8.24 15.29
N PRO A 28 10.61 -6.98 15.50
CA PRO A 28 9.56 -6.65 16.46
C PRO A 28 8.21 -7.21 15.99
N GLU A 29 7.50 -7.88 16.88
CA GLU A 29 6.13 -8.33 16.65
C GLU A 29 5.21 -7.09 16.57
N ALA A 30 4.73 -6.77 15.37
CA ALA A 30 3.78 -5.69 15.17
C ALA A 30 2.37 -6.15 15.57
N ILE A 31 1.74 -5.42 16.50
CA ILE A 31 0.33 -5.59 16.83
C ILE A 31 -0.45 -4.62 15.96
N CYS A 32 -1.17 -5.15 14.98
CA CYS A 32 -2.04 -4.39 14.10
C CYS A 32 -3.47 -4.45 14.66
N ILE A 33 -4.08 -3.29 14.87
CA ILE A 33 -5.53 -3.20 15.08
C ILE A 33 -6.15 -2.98 13.70
N ASP A 34 -7.11 -3.81 13.33
CA ASP A 34 -7.79 -3.72 12.04
C ASP A 34 -8.44 -2.35 11.86
N CYS A 35 -8.25 -1.74 10.70
CA CYS A 35 -8.94 -0.51 10.33
C CYS A 35 -10.42 -0.81 10.11
N ILE A 36 -11.26 -0.38 11.05
CA ILE A 36 -12.72 -0.50 10.92
C ILE A 36 -13.21 0.56 9.93
N PRO A 37 -14.00 0.21 8.90
CA PRO A 37 -14.60 1.18 8.00
C PRO A 37 -15.44 2.21 8.76
N GLY A 38 -15.20 3.50 8.53
CA GLY A 38 -15.97 4.60 9.14
C GLY A 38 -15.45 5.13 10.48
N HIS A 39 -14.33 4.62 11.00
CA HIS A 39 -13.68 5.15 12.20
C HIS A 39 -12.30 5.75 11.88
N ILE A 40 -12.09 7.02 12.27
CA ILE A 40 -10.75 7.60 12.43
C ILE A 40 -10.14 7.04 13.72
N GLY A 41 -9.26 6.03 13.62
CA GLY A 41 -8.61 5.48 14.81
C GLY A 41 -7.94 4.10 14.72
N GLY A 42 -7.67 3.56 13.52
CA GLY A 42 -6.80 2.37 13.35
C GLY A 42 -5.34 2.75 13.13
N GLY A 43 -4.41 1.88 13.48
CA GLY A 43 -2.96 2.08 13.28
C GLY A 43 -2.16 0.87 13.73
N CYS A 44 -0.97 0.66 13.15
CA CYS A 44 -0.01 -0.31 13.66
C CYS A 44 0.80 0.37 14.76
N THR A 45 0.80 -0.19 15.97
CA THR A 45 1.76 0.20 16.99
C THR A 45 3.00 -0.66 16.84
N TYR A 46 4.14 -0.02 16.61
CA TYR A 46 5.43 -0.71 16.66
C TYR A 46 5.99 -0.57 18.07
N THR A 47 6.72 -1.59 18.50
CA THR A 47 7.51 -1.51 19.73
C THR A 47 8.96 -1.36 19.30
N ASP A 48 9.66 -0.33 19.79
CA ASP A 48 11.10 -0.22 19.57
C ASP A 48 11.86 -1.29 20.37
N ASP A 49 13.17 -1.41 20.12
CA ASP A 49 14.04 -2.37 20.82
C ASP A 49 14.12 -2.15 22.34
N ASN A 50 13.61 -1.01 22.84
CA ASN A 50 13.55 -0.65 24.26
C ASN A 50 12.18 -0.89 24.89
N GLY A 51 11.22 -1.45 24.15
CA GLY A 51 9.86 -1.69 24.64
C GLY A 51 8.95 -0.46 24.61
N ASN A 52 9.38 0.65 23.99
CA ASN A 52 8.55 1.84 23.89
C ASN A 52 7.58 1.70 22.74
N ILE A 53 6.32 2.05 23.02
CA ILE A 53 5.29 2.18 21.99
C ILE A 53 5.60 3.44 21.18
N ILE A 54 6.11 3.26 19.97
CA ILE A 54 6.24 4.35 19.00
C ILE A 54 4.87 4.61 18.39
N GLN A 55 4.35 5.81 18.63
CA GLN A 55 3.03 6.26 18.19
C GLN A 55 2.85 6.17 16.66
N PRO A 56 1.61 5.92 16.19
CA PRO A 56 1.36 5.33 14.89
C PRO A 56 1.82 6.24 13.76
N ASN A 57 2.33 5.64 12.68
CA ASN A 57 2.23 6.28 11.38
C ASN A 57 0.72 6.39 11.10
N PRO A 58 0.14 7.59 10.93
CA PRO A 58 -1.28 7.74 10.69
C PRO A 58 -1.66 6.88 9.50
N CYS A 59 -2.80 6.18 9.59
CA CYS A 59 -3.37 5.55 8.41
C CYS A 59 -3.57 6.65 7.36
N PHE A 60 -2.67 6.67 6.37
CA PHE A 60 -2.92 7.40 5.13
C PHE A 60 -4.22 6.83 4.54
N PRO A 61 -5.12 7.69 4.05
CA PRO A 61 -6.37 7.25 3.45
C PRO A 61 -6.05 6.64 2.10
N TYR A 62 -5.74 5.34 2.08
CA TYR A 62 -5.72 4.55 0.86
C TYR A 62 -6.46 3.25 1.15
N ASP A 63 -7.70 3.23 0.67
CA ASP A 63 -8.58 2.09 0.42
C ASP A 63 -8.41 0.88 1.36
N THR A 64 -9.31 0.74 2.33
CA THR A 64 -9.39 -0.40 3.26
C THR A 64 -9.69 -1.74 2.57
N ASN A 65 -9.92 -1.77 1.26
CA ASN A 65 -10.24 -2.97 0.51
C ASN A 65 -9.04 -3.58 -0.22
N ARG A 66 -7.86 -2.96 -0.17
CA ARG A 66 -6.64 -3.55 -0.78
C ARG A 66 -5.86 -4.40 0.22
N THR A 67 -5.66 -5.67 -0.16
CA THR A 67 -4.82 -6.62 0.58
C THR A 67 -3.37 -6.11 0.63
N ARG A 68 -2.81 -6.00 1.85
CA ARG A 68 -1.38 -5.71 2.06
C ARG A 68 -0.56 -6.99 1.94
N TYR A 69 0.40 -7.00 1.02
CA TYR A 69 1.35 -8.08 0.84
C TYR A 69 2.69 -7.68 1.45
N LYS A 70 3.14 -8.41 2.48
CA LYS A 70 4.47 -8.21 3.06
C LYS A 70 5.55 -8.79 2.16
N CYS A 71 6.70 -8.13 2.10
CA CYS A 71 7.88 -8.70 1.46
C CYS A 71 8.51 -9.75 2.39
N SER A 72 8.68 -10.99 1.91
CA SER A 72 9.42 -12.05 2.58
C SER A 72 10.93 -11.90 2.36
N ASP A 73 11.74 -12.55 3.20
CA ASP A 73 13.20 -12.59 3.02
C ASP A 73 13.60 -13.18 1.65
N GLU A 74 12.86 -14.19 1.19
CA GLU A 74 13.04 -14.79 -0.13
C GLU A 74 12.74 -13.77 -1.24
N SER A 75 11.67 -12.98 -1.13
CA SER A 75 11.32 -11.95 -2.13
C SER A 75 12.31 -10.78 -2.19
N ARG A 76 13.12 -10.59 -1.13
CA ARG A 76 14.16 -9.56 -1.04
C ARG A 76 15.50 -10.05 -1.60
N ASN A 77 15.75 -11.36 -1.56
CA ASN A 77 17.02 -11.97 -1.91
C ASN A 77 16.94 -12.71 -3.25
N VAL A 78 16.52 -11.97 -4.28
CA VAL A 78 16.47 -12.43 -5.66
C VAL A 78 17.56 -11.73 -6.48
N ASP A 79 18.28 -12.48 -7.31
CA ASP A 79 19.34 -11.92 -8.17
C ASP A 79 18.77 -11.09 -9.32
N ALA A 80 17.56 -11.42 -9.78
CA ALA A 80 16.85 -10.73 -10.84
C ALA A 80 15.34 -10.94 -10.74
N CYS A 81 14.58 -9.96 -11.25
CA CYS A 81 13.14 -10.06 -11.43
C CYS A 81 12.79 -10.25 -12.90
N ILE A 82 11.77 -11.06 -13.17
CA ILE A 82 11.18 -11.11 -14.51
C ILE A 82 10.51 -9.76 -14.83
N GLU A 83 10.59 -9.34 -16.09
CA GLU A 83 10.00 -8.07 -16.56
C GLU A 83 8.51 -8.20 -16.89
N ILE A 84 7.74 -8.82 -15.99
CA ILE A 84 6.28 -8.81 -16.09
C ILE A 84 5.74 -7.47 -15.58
N TYR A 85 4.86 -6.83 -16.35
CA TYR A 85 4.15 -5.64 -15.90
C TYR A 85 2.87 -6.03 -15.16
N LYS A 86 2.93 -6.01 -13.82
CA LYS A 86 1.81 -6.21 -12.89
C LYS A 86 1.98 -5.22 -11.73
N PRO A 87 1.60 -3.95 -11.89
CA PRO A 87 2.03 -2.88 -11.01
C PRO A 87 1.58 -3.07 -9.56
N VAL A 88 2.42 -2.60 -8.64
CA VAL A 88 2.16 -2.60 -7.20
C VAL A 88 2.53 -1.25 -6.58
N CYS A 89 1.86 -0.89 -5.49
CA CYS A 89 2.15 0.33 -4.74
C CYS A 89 2.91 -0.02 -3.47
N GLY A 90 4.17 0.42 -3.35
CA GLY A 90 4.97 0.25 -2.14
C GLY A 90 4.48 1.13 -0.99
N ASN A 91 4.79 0.75 0.24
CA ASN A 91 4.52 1.60 1.43
C ASN A 91 5.30 2.93 1.45
N ASP A 92 6.19 3.15 0.48
CA ASP A 92 6.89 4.40 0.21
C ASP A 92 6.17 5.29 -0.82
N ALA A 93 4.93 4.93 -1.18
CA ALA A 93 4.08 5.61 -2.15
C ALA A 93 4.67 5.64 -3.58
N ARG A 94 5.51 4.66 -3.93
CA ARG A 94 6.03 4.50 -5.29
C ARG A 94 5.42 3.30 -6.00
N THR A 95 5.08 3.50 -7.27
CA THR A 95 4.66 2.42 -8.16
C THR A 95 5.85 1.62 -8.65
N TYR A 96 5.79 0.31 -8.49
CA TYR A 96 6.78 -0.63 -9.02
C TYR A 96 6.15 -1.47 -10.12
N SER A 97 6.93 -1.82 -11.15
CA SER A 97 6.44 -2.60 -12.30
C SER A 97 5.85 -3.96 -11.91
N ASN A 98 6.35 -4.56 -10.83
CA ASN A 98 5.79 -5.73 -10.19
C ASN A 98 6.25 -5.88 -8.73
N SER A 99 5.65 -6.85 -8.01
CA SER A 99 5.95 -7.15 -6.61
C SER A 99 7.41 -7.53 -6.36
N CYS A 100 8.08 -8.17 -7.31
CA CYS A 100 9.50 -8.52 -7.18
C CYS A 100 10.37 -7.25 -7.13
N PHE A 101 10.18 -6.31 -8.08
CA PHE A 101 10.90 -5.04 -8.06
C PHE A 101 10.59 -4.19 -6.82
N ALA A 102 9.36 -4.27 -6.30
CA ALA A 102 9.00 -3.62 -5.04
C ALA A 102 9.80 -4.20 -3.87
N CYS A 103 9.78 -5.53 -3.71
CA CYS A 103 10.43 -6.20 -2.58
C CYS A 103 11.97 -6.21 -2.65
N MET A 104 12.58 -6.04 -3.83
CA MET A 104 14.04 -5.80 -3.92
C MET A 104 14.46 -4.47 -3.28
N ASN A 105 13.55 -3.51 -3.14
CA ASN A 105 13.87 -2.25 -2.48
C ASN A 105 13.82 -2.43 -0.96
N PRO A 106 14.94 -2.25 -0.23
CA PRO A 106 14.98 -2.49 1.21
C PRO A 106 14.04 -1.59 2.02
N ASN A 107 13.64 -0.43 1.46
CA ASN A 107 12.73 0.52 2.09
C ASN A 107 11.25 0.14 1.94
N VAL A 108 10.96 -0.90 1.13
CA VAL A 108 9.61 -1.41 0.94
C VAL A 108 9.37 -2.61 1.86
N ALA A 109 8.61 -2.40 2.93
CA ALA A 109 8.19 -3.43 3.87
C ALA A 109 6.96 -4.21 3.37
N PHE A 110 6.03 -3.53 2.70
CA PHE A 110 4.83 -4.12 2.12
C PHE A 110 4.39 -3.35 0.87
N TYR A 111 3.55 -3.99 0.05
CA TYR A 111 2.94 -3.39 -1.12
C TYR A 111 1.44 -3.71 -1.21
N LEU A 112 0.73 -2.91 -2.02
CA LEU A 112 -0.65 -3.16 -2.46
C LEU A 112 -0.63 -3.55 -3.94
N GLU A 113 -1.60 -4.36 -4.38
CA GLU A 113 -1.82 -4.54 -5.82
C GLU A 113 -2.34 -3.24 -6.46
N GLY A 114 -1.96 -3.03 -7.73
CA GLY A 114 -2.23 -1.78 -8.45
C GLY A 114 -1.14 -0.74 -8.22
N ASP A 115 -1.06 0.26 -9.08
CA ASP A 115 -0.13 1.37 -8.88
C ASP A 115 -0.54 2.28 -7.72
N CYS A 116 0.38 3.15 -7.26
CA CYS A 116 0.10 4.11 -6.18
C CYS A 116 -0.84 5.24 -6.57
N SER A 117 -1.23 5.28 -7.84
CA SER A 117 -1.97 6.33 -8.49
C SER A 117 -3.29 5.78 -9.03
N GLU A 118 -3.97 4.91 -8.29
CA GLU A 118 -5.33 4.47 -8.66
C GLU A 118 -6.39 5.59 -8.56
N VAL A 119 -5.96 6.84 -8.65
CA VAL A 119 -6.69 7.89 -9.36
C VAL A 119 -6.09 7.99 -10.76
N THR A 120 -6.66 7.27 -11.72
CA THR A 120 -6.32 7.47 -13.12
C THR A 120 -6.55 8.93 -13.50
N GLU A 121 -5.86 9.48 -14.50
CA GLU A 121 -6.16 10.84 -15.00
C GLU A 121 -7.66 10.99 -15.33
N GLU A 122 -8.29 9.88 -15.74
CA GLU A 122 -9.71 9.77 -16.05
C GLU A 122 -10.62 9.95 -14.82
N LYS A 123 -10.11 9.77 -13.59
CA LYS A 123 -10.83 9.98 -12.33
C LYS A 123 -10.28 11.11 -11.47
N TYR A 124 -9.17 11.73 -11.87
CA TYR A 124 -8.54 12.81 -11.09
C TYR A 124 -9.39 14.07 -11.05
N CYS A 125 -9.46 14.72 -9.90
CA CYS A 125 -10.14 15.99 -9.70
C CYS A 125 -9.41 16.85 -8.66
N ASN A 126 -9.60 18.17 -8.73
CA ASN A 126 -9.19 19.11 -7.69
C ASN A 126 -10.41 19.64 -6.92
N VAL A 127 -11.56 19.74 -7.59
CA VAL A 127 -12.85 20.19 -7.02
C VAL A 127 -14.00 19.34 -7.54
N ASP A 128 -15.15 19.37 -6.86
CA ASP A 128 -16.36 18.63 -7.26
C ASP A 128 -16.80 18.92 -8.70
N ALA A 129 -16.56 20.15 -9.20
CA ALA A 129 -16.92 20.55 -10.56
C ALA A 129 -16.06 19.88 -11.65
N ASP A 130 -14.90 19.33 -11.31
CA ASP A 130 -14.07 18.58 -12.25
C ASP A 130 -14.66 17.18 -12.53
N CYS A 131 -15.63 16.74 -11.72
CA CYS A 131 -16.23 15.42 -11.80
C CYS A 131 -17.55 15.42 -12.56
N SER A 132 -17.61 14.61 -13.61
CA SER A 132 -18.79 14.42 -14.45
C SER A 132 -19.23 12.96 -14.45
N CYS A 133 -20.47 12.73 -14.87
CA CYS A 133 -21.00 11.39 -15.08
C CYS A 133 -21.84 11.33 -16.35
N GLY A 134 -21.63 10.28 -17.14
CA GLY A 134 -22.21 10.11 -18.46
C GLY A 134 -21.63 8.87 -19.13
N VAL A 135 -21.23 9.00 -20.39
CA VAL A 135 -20.59 7.92 -21.14
C VAL A 135 -19.11 8.19 -21.32
N HIS A 136 -18.25 7.20 -21.12
CA HIS A 136 -16.82 7.33 -21.38
C HIS A 136 -16.58 7.58 -22.87
N ILE A 137 -15.85 8.65 -23.20
CA ILE A 137 -15.69 9.13 -24.58
C ILE A 137 -15.06 8.06 -25.49
N ARG A 138 -14.19 7.21 -24.94
CA ARG A 138 -13.47 6.18 -25.72
C ARG A 138 -14.16 4.83 -25.75
N THR A 139 -14.64 4.33 -24.61
CA THR A 139 -15.17 2.97 -24.53
C THR A 139 -16.66 2.91 -24.86
N GLY A 140 -17.39 4.01 -24.66
CA GLY A 140 -18.83 4.05 -24.87
C GLY A 140 -19.65 3.48 -23.71
N ASP A 141 -19.00 3.07 -22.62
CA ASP A 141 -19.65 2.56 -21.41
C ASP A 141 -20.04 3.70 -20.46
N CYS A 142 -21.03 3.46 -19.59
CA CYS A 142 -21.33 4.42 -18.52
C CYS A 142 -20.14 4.59 -17.58
N PHE A 143 -19.79 5.84 -17.29
CA PHE A 143 -18.58 6.20 -16.55
C PHE A 143 -18.75 7.50 -15.78
N TYR A 144 -18.06 7.61 -14.65
CA TYR A 144 -17.90 8.84 -13.87
C TYR A 144 -16.42 9.08 -13.64
N GLY A 145 -16.02 10.35 -13.66
CA GLY A 145 -14.62 10.71 -13.59
C GLY A 145 -14.40 12.17 -13.95
N ASN A 146 -13.18 12.51 -14.33
CA ASN A 146 -12.81 13.82 -14.83
C ASN A 146 -13.63 14.16 -16.08
N GLU A 147 -14.19 15.37 -16.12
CA GLU A 147 -15.05 15.87 -17.21
C GLU A 147 -14.46 15.65 -18.61
N LYS A 148 -13.12 15.68 -18.76
CA LYS A 148 -12.43 15.51 -20.05
C LYS A 148 -12.61 14.14 -20.68
N TYR A 149 -13.04 13.14 -19.90
CA TYR A 149 -13.18 11.75 -20.34
C TYR A 149 -14.65 11.31 -20.38
N VAL A 150 -15.58 12.21 -20.03
CA VAL A 150 -17.00 11.95 -19.91
C VAL A 150 -17.78 12.75 -20.96
N ASP A 151 -18.58 12.06 -21.76
CA ASP A 151 -19.61 12.66 -22.61
C ASP A 151 -20.91 12.83 -21.80
N GLU A 152 -21.13 14.04 -21.30
CA GLU A 152 -22.32 14.41 -20.52
C GLU A 152 -23.60 14.50 -21.36
N SER A 153 -23.49 14.56 -22.69
CA SER A 153 -24.67 14.60 -23.56
C SER A 153 -25.45 13.28 -23.54
N LYS A 154 -24.79 12.20 -23.14
CA LYS A 154 -25.36 10.86 -23.04
C LYS A 154 -25.68 10.53 -21.58
N GLN A 155 -26.94 10.27 -21.34
CA GLN A 155 -27.44 10.03 -19.99
C GLN A 155 -27.21 8.58 -19.57
N CYS A 156 -26.63 8.40 -18.39
CA CYS A 156 -26.54 7.13 -17.67
C CYS A 156 -27.22 7.25 -16.29
N PRO A 157 -28.56 7.42 -16.21
CA PRO A 157 -29.24 7.85 -14.98
C PRO A 157 -29.09 6.84 -13.84
N ASP A 158 -29.28 5.55 -14.15
CA ASP A 158 -29.17 4.45 -13.18
C ASP A 158 -27.75 4.32 -12.62
N PHE A 159 -26.75 4.61 -13.44
CA PHE A 159 -25.35 4.54 -13.05
C PHE A 159 -24.92 5.79 -12.27
N CYS A 160 -25.30 6.98 -12.71
CA CYS A 160 -24.87 8.25 -12.11
C CYS A 160 -25.59 8.57 -10.80
N THR A 161 -26.91 8.39 -10.80
CA THR A 161 -27.77 8.76 -9.66
C THR A 161 -28.22 7.55 -8.84
N GLY A 162 -28.00 6.33 -9.34
CA GLY A 162 -28.59 5.13 -8.77
C GLY A 162 -30.07 5.01 -9.14
N ILE A 163 -30.62 3.79 -9.10
CA ILE A 163 -32.04 3.53 -9.38
C ILE A 163 -32.98 4.40 -8.51
N ALA A 164 -32.55 4.71 -7.28
CA ALA A 164 -33.31 5.54 -6.34
C ALA A 164 -32.94 7.04 -6.37
N GLY A 165 -32.00 7.46 -7.21
CA GLY A 165 -31.62 8.87 -7.35
C GLY A 165 -30.82 9.47 -6.17
N HIS A 166 -30.30 8.62 -5.26
CA HIS A 166 -29.61 9.05 -4.04
C HIS A 166 -28.09 9.16 -4.17
N LEU A 167 -27.52 8.95 -5.36
CA LEU A 167 -26.08 9.03 -5.57
C LEU A 167 -25.68 10.38 -6.17
N THR A 168 -24.47 10.84 -5.82
CA THR A 168 -23.81 12.00 -6.39
C THR A 168 -22.33 11.72 -6.56
N ILE A 169 -21.71 12.32 -7.56
CA ILE A 169 -20.26 12.28 -7.70
C ILE A 169 -19.66 13.48 -6.96
N LYS A 170 -18.59 13.25 -6.22
CA LYS A 170 -17.79 14.27 -5.53
C LYS A 170 -16.32 14.01 -5.69
N CYS A 171 -15.54 15.07 -5.60
CA CYS A 171 -14.10 14.99 -5.51
C CYS A 171 -13.68 14.72 -4.06
N ILE A 172 -13.15 13.54 -3.80
CA ILE A 172 -12.69 13.11 -2.47
C ILE A 172 -11.28 12.54 -2.62
N ASP A 173 -10.33 13.07 -1.86
CA ASP A 173 -8.92 12.67 -1.93
C ASP A 173 -8.33 12.78 -3.35
N ASN A 174 -8.72 13.82 -4.10
CA ASN A 174 -8.39 14.07 -5.51
C ASN A 174 -8.94 13.03 -6.50
N GLU A 175 -9.90 12.21 -6.09
CA GLU A 175 -10.58 11.23 -6.94
C GLU A 175 -12.08 11.52 -7.03
N CYS A 176 -12.64 11.46 -8.24
CA CYS A 176 -14.07 11.46 -8.44
C CYS A 176 -14.66 10.16 -7.89
N ARG A 177 -15.43 10.26 -6.81
CA ARG A 177 -16.09 9.13 -6.14
C ARG A 177 -17.59 9.31 -6.11
N GLN A 178 -18.31 8.19 -6.21
CA GLN A 178 -19.75 8.17 -6.04
C GLN A 178 -20.11 8.00 -4.56
N VAL A 179 -20.91 8.93 -4.02
CA VAL A 179 -21.34 8.96 -2.63
C VAL A 179 -22.85 9.12 -2.53
N GLN A 180 -23.44 8.71 -1.41
CA GLN A 180 -24.85 8.99 -1.14
C GLN A 180 -25.05 10.46 -0.75
N LYS A 181 -26.13 11.07 -1.26
CA LYS A 181 -26.57 12.42 -0.87
C LYS A 181 -27.18 12.44 0.52
#